data_AF-R6BCZ6-F1
#
_entry.id   AF-R6BCZ6-F1
#
_cell.length_a   1.000
_cell.length_b   1.000
_cell.length_c   1.000
_cell.angle_alpha   90.00
_cell.angle_beta   90.00
_cell.angle_gamma   90.00
#
_symmetry.space_group_name_H-M   'P 1'
#
loop_
_entity.id
_entity.type
_entity.pdbx_description
1 polymer ?
#
loop_
_entity_poly.entity_id
_entity_poly.type
_entity_poly.pdbx_seq_one_letter_code
_entity_poly.pdbx_strand_id
1 'polypeptide(L)'
;MDLFVRCPTSFCNQPYKIDKAVADKVLNSVASYFSGEYDELFATDIGDWVMEITNTEGTVYKFRGSLCADFEVDGIDLSNLIRDALGMNDLYVFDGNNKPDRVERITVDYHRVTKIKPKQPFSETMEYVTWDYTEKLILDRESETLEHIQNIGSGCMVSRKYYVQGGVENLLDDIDAEELFGNIEGNPDDVIENPLETQEYAITIDFKKGLRRVIQGTYDKKALPEAWGDFADAVWDFICFYGFGEILDQSVYGKVKRRKQDYIYCSVEFDEGYKSYYYIADDDSINVGDHVIVPVGKDNHHSIAEVVKIEFFSEEDVPLPLDKTKHIIRKCTDDDFDPPEVK
;
A
#
# COMPACT_ATOMS: atom_id res chain seq x y z
N MET A 1 11.13 -41.82 -9.06
CA MET A 1 12.08 -41.09 -8.19
C MET A 1 11.23 -40.74 -7.00
N ASP A 2 11.45 -41.42 -5.88
CA ASP A 2 10.52 -41.41 -4.74
C ASP A 2 11.09 -40.45 -3.68
N LEU A 3 10.32 -39.41 -3.36
CA LEU A 3 10.66 -38.45 -2.30
C LEU A 3 10.14 -39.00 -0.97
N PHE A 4 11.02 -39.18 0.02
CA PHE A 4 10.64 -39.67 1.36
C PHE A 4 10.67 -38.51 2.34
N VAL A 5 9.51 -38.12 2.86
CA VAL A 5 9.38 -37.04 3.86
C VAL A 5 8.98 -37.66 5.21
N ARG A 6 9.69 -37.30 6.30
CA ARG A 6 9.41 -37.81 7.67
C ARG A 6 8.61 -36.76 8.45
N CYS A 7 7.50 -37.17 9.07
CA CYS A 7 6.67 -36.32 9.94
C CYS A 7 6.77 -36.77 11.42
N PRO A 8 6.76 -35.87 12.44
CA PRO A 8 7.10 -36.23 13.82
C PRO A 8 5.96 -36.81 14.67
N THR A 9 4.71 -36.78 14.23
CA THR A 9 3.57 -37.22 15.05
C THR A 9 2.94 -38.50 14.50
N SER A 10 3.15 -39.60 15.23
CA SER A 10 2.59 -40.95 15.01
C SER A 10 2.92 -41.63 13.67
N PHE A 11 3.87 -42.57 13.75
CA PHE A 11 4.22 -43.62 12.79
C PHE A 11 3.18 -43.90 11.67
N CYS A 12 3.36 -43.22 10.54
CA CYS A 12 2.99 -43.74 9.23
C CYS A 12 4.16 -43.50 8.26
N ASN A 13 5.04 -44.48 8.12
CA ASN A 13 5.96 -44.56 6.97
C ASN A 13 5.17 -44.99 5.73
N GLN A 14 4.18 -44.18 5.32
CA GLN A 14 3.50 -44.39 4.06
C GLN A 14 4.30 -43.69 2.96
N PRO A 15 4.71 -44.39 1.90
CA PRO A 15 5.34 -43.76 0.75
C PRO A 15 4.34 -42.78 0.13
N TYR A 16 4.68 -41.49 0.13
CA TYR A 16 3.89 -40.46 -0.53
C TYR A 16 4.31 -40.40 -1.99
N LYS A 17 3.40 -40.77 -2.89
CA LYS A 17 3.68 -40.81 -4.32
C LYS A 17 3.30 -39.47 -4.94
N ILE A 18 4.29 -38.82 -5.56
CA ILE A 18 4.09 -37.59 -6.33
C ILE A 18 4.38 -37.83 -7.79
N ASP A 19 3.75 -37.01 -8.63
CA ASP A 19 4.01 -37.03 -10.06
C ASP A 19 5.44 -36.59 -10.37
N LYS A 20 5.99 -37.15 -11.45
CA LYS A 20 7.38 -36.88 -11.85
C LYS A 20 7.65 -35.37 -12.02
N ALA A 21 6.73 -34.63 -12.62
CA ALA A 21 6.88 -33.19 -12.81
C ALA A 21 6.95 -32.42 -11.47
N VAL A 22 6.17 -32.84 -10.47
CA VAL A 22 6.19 -32.28 -9.12
C VAL A 22 7.51 -32.60 -8.43
N ALA A 23 7.95 -33.86 -8.52
CA ALA A 23 9.24 -34.30 -7.97
C ALA A 23 10.41 -33.52 -8.59
N ASP A 24 10.43 -33.39 -9.92
CA ASP A 24 11.47 -32.65 -10.65
C ASP A 24 11.47 -31.18 -10.22
N LYS A 25 10.30 -30.53 -10.08
CA LYS A 25 10.19 -29.14 -9.60
C LYS A 25 10.79 -28.97 -8.20
N VAL A 26 10.39 -29.81 -7.25
CA VAL A 26 10.87 -29.74 -5.86
C VAL A 26 12.37 -29.99 -5.79
N LEU A 27 12.86 -31.07 -6.41
CA LEU A 27 14.27 -31.43 -6.37
C LEU A 27 15.16 -30.39 -7.06
N ASN A 28 14.72 -29.83 -8.19
CA ASN A 28 15.47 -28.77 -8.87
C ASN A 28 15.53 -27.48 -8.05
N SER A 29 14.45 -27.12 -7.36
CA SER A 29 14.41 -25.91 -6.51
C SER A 29 15.35 -26.06 -5.32
N VAL A 30 15.31 -27.22 -4.64
CA VAL A 30 16.24 -27.56 -3.55
C VAL A 30 17.68 -27.58 -4.06
N ALA A 31 17.94 -28.25 -5.19
CA ALA A 31 19.28 -28.30 -5.77
C ALA A 31 19.79 -26.92 -6.19
N SER A 32 18.92 -26.05 -6.72
CA SER A 32 19.28 -24.67 -7.08
C SER A 32 19.81 -23.92 -5.87
N TYR A 33 19.08 -23.92 -4.76
CA TYR A 33 19.48 -23.26 -3.51
C TYR A 33 20.80 -23.84 -2.95
N PHE A 34 20.85 -25.16 -2.77
CA PHE A 34 21.98 -25.83 -2.11
C PHE A 34 23.19 -26.10 -3.02
N SER A 35 23.15 -25.63 -4.28
CA SER A 35 24.31 -25.66 -5.18
C SER A 35 25.32 -24.54 -4.91
N GLY A 36 24.89 -23.49 -4.19
CA GLY A 36 25.74 -22.38 -3.75
C GLY A 36 26.45 -22.62 -2.42
N GLU A 37 27.03 -21.56 -1.88
CA GLU A 37 27.50 -21.55 -0.48
C GLU A 37 26.29 -21.64 0.45
N TYR A 38 26.40 -22.52 1.45
CA TYR A 38 25.38 -22.71 2.47
C TYR A 38 25.97 -22.37 3.83
N ASP A 39 25.44 -21.30 4.44
CA ASP A 39 25.74 -20.93 5.82
C ASP A 39 24.65 -21.47 6.75
N GLU A 40 25.05 -22.27 7.73
CA GLU A 40 24.13 -22.87 8.70
C GLU A 40 23.56 -21.80 9.63
N LEU A 41 22.24 -21.60 9.55
CA LEU A 41 21.51 -20.83 10.56
C LEU A 41 21.33 -21.70 11.82
N PHE A 42 21.90 -21.24 12.93
CA PHE A 42 21.96 -21.99 14.18
C PHE A 42 21.14 -21.31 15.29
N ALA A 43 20.07 -21.96 15.71
CA ALA A 43 19.25 -21.59 16.86
C ALA A 43 19.19 -22.76 17.86
N THR A 44 19.25 -22.47 19.16
CA THR A 44 19.41 -23.49 20.21
C THR A 44 18.11 -24.00 20.82
N ASP A 45 17.02 -23.27 20.61
CA ASP A 45 15.70 -23.47 21.23
C ASP A 45 14.63 -23.89 20.22
N ILE A 46 15.03 -24.15 18.97
CA ILE A 46 14.16 -24.62 17.90
C ILE A 46 14.66 -25.99 17.38
N GLY A 47 13.76 -26.82 16.88
CA GLY A 47 14.13 -28.14 16.35
C GLY A 47 15.03 -28.04 15.11
N ASP A 48 15.67 -29.15 14.73
CA ASP A 48 16.57 -29.22 13.58
C ASP A 48 15.96 -30.02 12.42
N TRP A 49 16.37 -29.68 11.19
CA TRP A 49 16.19 -30.52 10.02
C TRP A 49 17.53 -31.09 9.54
N VAL A 50 17.48 -32.25 8.88
CA VAL A 50 18.63 -32.90 8.25
C VAL A 50 18.21 -33.36 6.87
N MET A 51 19.05 -33.08 5.87
CA MET A 51 18.79 -33.42 4.48
C MET A 51 20.01 -34.11 3.85
N GLU A 52 19.75 -35.15 3.06
CA GLU A 52 20.75 -35.77 2.19
C GLU A 52 20.28 -35.65 0.73
N ILE A 53 21.10 -35.03 -0.12
CA ILE A 53 20.85 -34.92 -1.57
C ILE A 53 21.83 -35.84 -2.28
N THR A 54 21.31 -36.71 -3.16
CA THR A 54 22.13 -37.58 -4.00
C THR A 54 22.05 -37.12 -5.45
N ASN A 55 23.18 -36.79 -6.07
CA ASN A 55 23.21 -36.38 -7.48
C ASN A 55 23.09 -37.61 -8.42
N THR A 56 23.01 -37.35 -9.72
CA THR A 56 22.89 -38.40 -10.76
C THR A 56 24.12 -39.32 -10.85
N GLU A 57 25.26 -38.91 -10.30
CA GLU A 57 26.50 -39.69 -10.21
C GLU A 57 26.57 -40.54 -8.92
N GLY A 58 25.57 -40.43 -8.03
CA GLY A 58 25.53 -41.14 -6.76
C GLY A 58 26.33 -40.47 -5.63
N THR A 59 26.83 -39.25 -5.83
CA THR A 59 27.49 -38.48 -4.78
C THR A 59 26.46 -37.91 -3.81
N VAL A 60 26.70 -38.10 -2.51
CA VAL A 60 25.79 -37.66 -1.44
C VAL A 60 26.32 -36.38 -0.79
N TYR A 61 25.46 -35.37 -0.72
CA TYR A 61 25.68 -34.10 -0.02
C TYR A 61 24.78 -34.07 1.20
N LYS A 62 25.30 -33.59 2.34
CA LYS A 62 24.57 -33.55 3.61
C LYS A 62 24.46 -32.13 4.11
N PHE A 63 23.25 -31.77 4.51
CA PHE A 63 22.91 -30.46 5.04
C PHE A 63 22.13 -30.63 6.34
N ARG A 64 22.26 -29.64 7.21
CA ARG A 64 21.51 -29.52 8.47
C ARG A 64 21.25 -28.05 8.73
N GLY A 65 20.23 -27.77 9.52
CA GLY A 65 19.96 -26.42 10.01
C GLY A 65 18.81 -26.43 10.99
N SER A 66 18.58 -25.28 11.61
CA SER A 66 17.45 -25.06 12.51
C SER A 66 16.14 -24.83 11.72
N LEU A 67 15.00 -25.22 12.31
CA LEU A 67 13.64 -25.12 11.75
C LEU A 67 13.08 -23.68 11.79
N CYS A 68 13.86 -22.70 11.32
CA CYS A 68 13.49 -21.29 11.19
C CYS A 68 14.15 -20.64 9.98
N ALA A 69 14.57 -21.44 9.00
CA ALA A 69 15.28 -20.92 7.86
C ALA A 69 14.34 -20.42 6.76
N ASP A 70 14.60 -19.21 6.29
CA ASP A 70 13.90 -18.55 5.19
C ASP A 70 14.69 -18.68 3.89
N PHE A 71 14.69 -19.88 3.32
CA PHE A 71 15.38 -20.13 2.05
C PHE A 71 14.55 -19.64 0.88
N GLU A 72 15.14 -18.84 0.00
CA GLU A 72 14.47 -18.26 -1.15
C GLU A 72 15.12 -18.74 -2.46
N VAL A 73 14.28 -19.10 -3.43
CA VAL A 73 14.70 -19.42 -4.81
C VAL A 73 13.83 -18.62 -5.76
N ASP A 74 14.44 -17.74 -6.56
CA ASP A 74 13.76 -16.89 -7.54
C ASP A 74 12.63 -16.03 -6.92
N GLY A 75 12.82 -15.46 -5.71
CA GLY A 75 11.79 -14.68 -5.04
C GLY A 75 10.74 -15.51 -4.29
N ILE A 76 10.86 -16.85 -4.28
CA ILE A 76 9.88 -17.75 -3.69
C ILE A 76 10.50 -18.48 -2.50
N ASP A 77 9.82 -18.41 -1.35
CA ASP A 77 10.15 -19.21 -0.19
C ASP A 77 10.11 -20.72 -0.53
N LEU A 78 11.24 -21.39 -0.32
CA LEU A 78 11.45 -22.78 -0.71
C LEU A 78 10.58 -23.73 0.10
N SER A 79 10.32 -23.44 1.38
CA SER A 79 9.44 -24.25 2.23
C SER A 79 7.99 -24.19 1.71
N ASN A 80 7.50 -23.00 1.37
CA ASN A 80 6.19 -22.78 0.76
C ASN A 80 6.09 -23.39 -0.63
N LEU A 81 7.14 -23.28 -1.46
CA LEU A 81 7.20 -23.95 -2.76
C LEU A 81 7.01 -25.46 -2.62
N ILE A 82 7.68 -26.07 -1.65
CA ILE A 82 7.56 -27.51 -1.37
C ILE A 82 6.14 -27.85 -0.91
N ARG A 83 5.56 -27.10 0.03
CA ARG A 83 4.18 -27.34 0.50
C ARG A 83 3.16 -27.24 -0.62
N ASP A 84 3.26 -26.19 -1.44
CA ASP A 84 2.34 -25.94 -2.54
C ASP A 84 2.46 -27.02 -3.62
N ALA A 85 3.69 -27.44 -3.94
CA ALA A 85 3.93 -28.52 -4.90
C ALA A 85 3.39 -29.87 -4.41
N LEU A 86 3.47 -30.15 -3.10
CA LEU A 86 3.03 -31.40 -2.50
C LEU A 86 1.56 -31.39 -2.07
N GLY A 87 0.89 -30.22 -2.04
CA GLY A 87 -0.44 -30.07 -1.45
C GLY A 87 -0.47 -30.38 0.06
N MET A 88 0.64 -30.14 0.76
CA MET A 88 0.80 -30.45 2.19
C MET A 88 1.10 -29.19 3.01
N ASN A 89 0.06 -28.47 3.38
CA ASN A 89 0.17 -27.16 4.04
C ASN A 89 0.80 -27.20 5.44
N ASP A 90 0.67 -28.34 6.15
CA ASP A 90 1.16 -28.52 7.52
C ASP A 90 2.55 -29.17 7.59
N LEU A 91 3.19 -29.38 6.43
CA LEU A 91 4.47 -30.04 6.37
C LEU A 91 5.56 -29.18 7.02
N TYR A 92 6.30 -29.77 7.96
CA TYR A 92 7.49 -29.15 8.53
C TYR A 92 8.64 -29.31 7.54
N VAL A 93 9.09 -28.18 7.01
CA VAL A 93 10.26 -28.08 6.11
C VAL A 93 11.29 -27.19 6.81
N PHE A 94 12.11 -26.42 6.08
CA PHE A 94 13.26 -25.69 6.62
C PHE A 94 12.89 -24.60 7.62
N ASP A 95 11.69 -24.08 7.54
CA ASP A 95 11.10 -23.02 8.38
C ASP A 95 10.27 -23.56 9.57
N GLY A 96 10.15 -24.89 9.72
CA GLY A 96 9.30 -25.47 10.76
C GLY A 96 7.80 -25.15 10.66
N ASN A 97 7.34 -24.57 9.54
CA ASN A 97 5.99 -24.01 9.37
C ASN A 97 5.65 -22.97 10.46
N ASN A 98 6.63 -22.14 10.83
CA ASN A 98 6.48 -21.13 11.91
C ASN A 98 5.87 -19.80 11.43
N LYS A 99 5.74 -19.59 10.11
CA LYS A 99 5.19 -18.36 9.54
C LYS A 99 3.67 -18.27 9.78
N PRO A 100 3.13 -17.07 10.03
CA PRO A 100 1.69 -16.88 10.08
C PRO A 100 1.04 -17.30 8.76
N ASP A 101 -0.22 -17.70 8.82
CA ASP A 101 -0.93 -18.09 7.62
C ASP A 101 -1.16 -16.88 6.71
N ARG A 102 -0.97 -17.09 5.41
CA ARG A 102 -1.03 -16.01 4.44
C ARG A 102 -2.47 -15.55 4.25
N VAL A 103 -2.68 -14.24 4.27
CA VAL A 103 -3.97 -13.63 3.96
C VAL A 103 -4.17 -13.63 2.44
N GLU A 104 -5.26 -14.25 1.99
CA GLU A 104 -5.67 -14.27 0.58
C GLU A 104 -6.66 -13.14 0.28
N ARG A 105 -7.53 -12.80 1.24
CA ARG A 105 -8.52 -11.75 1.07
C ARG A 105 -8.97 -11.15 2.38
N ILE A 106 -9.13 -9.83 2.40
CA ILE A 106 -9.82 -9.09 3.46
C ILE A 106 -11.04 -8.41 2.85
N THR A 107 -12.19 -8.57 3.48
CA THR A 107 -13.42 -7.85 3.12
C THR A 107 -13.93 -7.12 4.36
N VAL A 108 -14.09 -5.81 4.26
CA VAL A 108 -14.72 -4.99 5.30
C VAL A 108 -16.07 -4.53 4.77
N ASP A 109 -17.13 -4.90 5.47
CA ASP A 109 -18.47 -4.40 5.25
C ASP A 109 -18.80 -3.40 6.38
N TYR A 110 -19.18 -2.19 6.03
CA TYR A 110 -19.62 -1.13 6.95
C TYR A 110 -21.05 -0.72 6.63
N HIS A 111 -21.86 -0.54 7.67
CA HIS A 111 -23.24 -0.12 7.56
C HIS A 111 -23.55 0.98 8.56
N ARG A 112 -24.01 2.13 8.06
CA ARG A 112 -24.50 3.22 8.88
C ARG A 112 -25.93 3.57 8.53
N VAL A 113 -26.77 3.63 9.54
CA VAL A 113 -28.16 4.12 9.42
C VAL A 113 -28.31 5.37 10.27
N THR A 114 -28.60 6.50 9.64
CA THR A 114 -28.83 7.79 10.34
C THR A 114 -30.28 8.25 10.15
N LYS A 115 -30.96 8.62 11.23
CA LYS A 115 -32.30 9.25 11.21
C LYS A 115 -32.16 10.76 11.23
N ILE A 116 -32.53 11.39 10.13
CA ILE A 116 -32.42 12.84 9.94
C ILE A 116 -33.80 13.46 10.11
N LYS A 117 -33.93 14.41 11.03
CA LYS A 117 -35.15 15.22 11.15
C LYS A 117 -35.10 16.32 10.08
N PRO A 118 -36.00 16.30 9.08
CA PRO A 118 -35.99 17.31 8.03
C PRO A 118 -36.41 18.67 8.60
N LYS A 119 -35.90 19.76 8.01
CA LYS A 119 -36.26 21.14 8.41
C LYS A 119 -37.76 21.43 8.23
N GLN A 120 -38.42 20.72 7.32
CA GLN A 120 -39.86 20.75 7.13
C GLN A 120 -40.37 19.31 7.09
N PRO A 121 -41.54 19.00 7.69
CA PRO A 121 -42.09 17.65 7.65
C PRO A 121 -42.35 17.23 6.21
N PHE A 122 -41.91 16.02 5.84
CA PHE A 122 -42.26 15.43 4.55
C PHE A 122 -43.75 14.99 4.53
N SER A 123 -44.29 14.59 5.69
CA SER A 123 -45.71 14.31 5.90
C SER A 123 -46.06 14.43 7.39
N GLU A 124 -47.36 14.43 7.73
CA GLU A 124 -47.84 14.43 9.13
C GLU A 124 -47.43 13.18 9.93
N THR A 125 -47.06 12.09 9.25
CA THR A 125 -46.74 10.79 9.85
C THR A 125 -45.24 10.46 9.85
N MET A 126 -44.42 11.17 9.07
CA MET A 126 -42.99 10.88 8.90
C MET A 126 -42.15 11.98 9.55
N GLU A 127 -41.75 11.75 10.81
CA GLU A 127 -40.93 12.69 11.58
C GLU A 127 -39.44 12.69 11.16
N TYR A 128 -38.93 11.54 10.69
CA TYR A 128 -37.53 11.36 10.29
C TYR A 128 -37.42 10.76 8.89
N VAL A 129 -36.35 11.13 8.18
CA VAL A 129 -35.89 10.45 6.98
C VAL A 129 -34.72 9.55 7.37
N THR A 130 -34.72 8.30 6.89
CA THR A 130 -33.63 7.37 7.09
C THR A 130 -32.61 7.52 5.97
N TRP A 131 -31.36 7.79 6.36
CA TRP A 131 -30.21 7.74 5.48
C TRP A 131 -29.48 6.42 5.70
N ASP A 132 -29.53 5.56 4.71
CA ASP A 132 -28.92 4.23 4.73
C ASP A 132 -27.64 4.25 3.87
N TYR A 133 -26.49 4.09 4.53
CA TYR A 133 -25.17 4.15 3.92
C TYR A 133 -24.46 2.81 4.14
N THR A 134 -24.01 2.19 3.06
CA THR A 134 -23.11 1.03 3.16
C THR A 134 -21.80 1.30 2.45
N GLU A 135 -20.74 0.73 2.97
CA GLU A 135 -19.41 0.81 2.40
C GLU A 135 -18.75 -0.56 2.46
N LYS A 136 -18.07 -0.92 1.38
CA LYS A 136 -17.38 -2.20 1.25
C LYS A 136 -15.97 -1.96 0.75
N LEU A 137 -15.00 -2.49 1.47
CA LEU A 137 -13.61 -2.55 1.08
C LEU A 137 -13.24 -4.01 0.84
N ILE A 138 -12.58 -4.30 -0.28
CA ILE A 138 -12.13 -5.65 -0.62
C ILE A 138 -10.67 -5.56 -1.05
N LEU A 139 -9.78 -6.24 -0.34
CA LEU A 139 -8.41 -6.51 -0.78
C LEU A 139 -8.38 -7.98 -1.15
N ASP A 140 -8.02 -8.30 -2.39
CA ASP A 140 -8.10 -9.65 -2.94
C ASP A 140 -6.82 -9.99 -3.68
N ARG A 141 -6.11 -11.01 -3.17
CA ARG A 141 -4.82 -11.44 -3.71
C ARG A 141 -4.96 -12.06 -5.10
N GLU A 142 -5.96 -12.92 -5.30
CA GLU A 142 -6.16 -13.65 -6.56
C GLU A 142 -6.39 -12.69 -7.74
N SER A 143 -7.23 -11.68 -7.57
CA SER A 143 -7.47 -10.66 -8.60
C SER A 143 -6.46 -9.51 -8.56
N GLU A 144 -5.58 -9.47 -7.55
CA GLU A 144 -4.60 -8.43 -7.28
C GLU A 144 -5.26 -7.04 -7.24
N THR A 145 -6.45 -6.97 -6.63
CA THR A 145 -7.25 -5.74 -6.62
C THR A 145 -7.67 -5.27 -5.25
N LEU A 146 -7.72 -3.95 -5.12
CA LEU A 146 -8.42 -3.26 -4.05
C LEU A 146 -9.70 -2.65 -4.62
N GLU A 147 -10.85 -3.02 -4.06
CA GLU A 147 -12.15 -2.46 -4.43
C GLU A 147 -12.75 -1.68 -3.27
N HIS A 148 -13.17 -0.45 -3.54
CA HIS A 148 -13.85 0.42 -2.58
C HIS A 148 -15.21 0.83 -3.14
N ILE A 149 -16.28 0.38 -2.49
CA ILE A 149 -17.65 0.54 -2.95
C ILE A 149 -18.46 1.26 -1.87
N GLN A 150 -19.11 2.35 -2.23
CA GLN A 150 -19.96 3.15 -1.33
C GLN A 150 -21.37 3.21 -1.91
N ASN A 151 -22.38 2.85 -1.13
CA ASN A 151 -23.78 3.06 -1.46
C ASN A 151 -24.33 4.18 -0.59
N ILE A 152 -24.81 5.25 -1.23
CA ILE A 152 -25.21 6.49 -0.57
C ILE A 152 -26.72 6.66 -0.74
N GLY A 153 -27.49 6.03 0.14
CA GLY A 153 -28.95 5.97 0.02
C GLY A 153 -29.40 5.23 -1.25
N SER A 154 -30.64 5.48 -1.67
CA SER A 154 -31.22 4.77 -2.81
C SER A 154 -30.69 5.29 -4.14
N GLY A 155 -30.05 4.40 -4.92
CA GLY A 155 -29.71 4.66 -6.33
C GLY A 155 -28.41 5.42 -6.57
N CYS A 156 -27.62 5.70 -5.53
CA CYS A 156 -26.28 6.24 -5.66
C CYS A 156 -25.25 5.18 -5.21
N MET A 157 -24.43 4.72 -6.15
CA MET A 157 -23.32 3.82 -5.90
C MET A 157 -22.06 4.42 -6.50
N VAL A 158 -21.01 4.53 -5.70
CA VAL A 158 -19.68 4.93 -6.12
C VAL A 158 -18.77 3.72 -5.96
N SER A 159 -18.03 3.35 -6.99
CA SER A 159 -17.08 2.23 -6.94
C SER A 159 -15.75 2.65 -7.52
N ARG A 160 -14.68 2.25 -6.85
CA ARG A 160 -13.29 2.42 -7.26
C ARG A 160 -12.62 1.06 -7.22
N LYS A 161 -11.83 0.75 -8.24
CA LYS A 161 -11.07 -0.50 -8.35
C LYS A 161 -9.65 -0.17 -8.74
N TYR A 162 -8.70 -0.61 -7.92
CA TYR A 162 -7.27 -0.45 -8.11
C TYR A 162 -6.68 -1.81 -8.47
N TYR A 163 -5.93 -1.85 -9.55
CA TYR A 163 -5.07 -2.97 -9.91
C TYR A 163 -3.65 -2.43 -9.98
N VAL A 164 -2.77 -2.95 -9.14
CA VAL A 164 -1.38 -2.56 -9.06
C VAL A 164 -0.58 -3.84 -9.01
N GLN A 165 0.23 -4.10 -10.04
CA GLN A 165 1.07 -5.28 -10.10
C GLN A 165 2.04 -5.32 -8.89
N GLY A 166 1.99 -6.41 -8.14
CA GLY A 166 2.63 -6.65 -6.85
C GLY A 166 2.04 -5.86 -5.68
N GLY A 167 1.22 -4.83 -5.92
CA GLY A 167 0.84 -3.85 -4.92
C GLY A 167 -0.10 -4.41 -3.84
N VAL A 168 -1.17 -5.08 -4.24
CA VAL A 168 -2.15 -5.65 -3.29
C VAL A 168 -1.58 -6.88 -2.58
N GLU A 169 -0.75 -7.66 -3.26
CA GLU A 169 -0.05 -8.79 -2.65
C GLU A 169 0.87 -8.31 -1.52
N ASN A 170 1.73 -7.32 -1.81
CA ASN A 170 2.62 -6.71 -0.82
C ASN A 170 1.84 -6.11 0.36
N LEU A 171 0.74 -5.39 0.07
CA LEU A 171 -0.12 -4.81 1.12
C LEU A 171 -0.71 -5.89 2.03
N LEU A 172 -1.09 -7.04 1.48
CA LEU A 172 -1.59 -8.18 2.26
C LEU A 172 -0.48 -8.96 2.99
N ASP A 173 0.74 -8.97 2.46
CA ASP A 173 1.91 -9.61 3.10
C ASP A 173 2.43 -8.81 4.30
N ASP A 174 2.28 -7.48 4.27
CA ASP A 174 2.57 -6.60 5.41
C ASP A 174 1.50 -6.69 6.52
N ILE A 175 0.35 -7.34 6.25
CA ILE A 175 -0.72 -7.54 7.22
C ILE A 175 -0.55 -8.91 7.88
N ASP A 176 -0.03 -8.91 9.11
CA ASP A 176 -0.19 -10.06 10.01
C ASP A 176 -1.61 -10.04 10.59
N ALA A 177 -2.57 -10.68 9.95
CA ALA A 177 -3.97 -10.64 10.41
C ALA A 177 -4.22 -11.36 11.76
N GLU A 178 -3.27 -12.17 12.27
CA GLU A 178 -3.38 -12.73 13.62
C GLU A 178 -3.07 -11.66 14.67
N GLU A 179 -2.06 -10.82 14.43
CA GLU A 179 -1.69 -9.70 15.31
C GLU A 179 -2.56 -8.45 15.09
N LEU A 180 -2.85 -8.12 13.83
CA LEU A 180 -3.39 -6.84 13.38
C LEU A 180 -4.91 -6.69 13.57
N PHE A 181 -5.61 -7.80 13.85
CA PHE A 181 -6.98 -7.77 14.34
C PHE A 181 -7.07 -8.49 15.68
N GLY A 182 -6.40 -7.92 16.68
CA GLY A 182 -6.26 -8.49 18.02
C GLY A 182 -7.56 -8.47 18.83
N ASN A 183 -7.45 -8.13 20.12
CA ASN A 183 -8.60 -8.14 21.01
C ASN A 183 -9.53 -6.95 20.75
N ILE A 184 -10.80 -7.09 21.15
CA ILE A 184 -11.76 -5.98 21.19
C ILE A 184 -11.96 -5.63 22.66
N GLU A 185 -11.68 -4.38 23.04
CA GLU A 185 -11.84 -3.89 24.43
C GLU A 185 -13.30 -4.02 24.89
N GLY A 186 -14.23 -3.66 24.01
CA GLY A 186 -15.65 -3.61 24.29
C GLY A 186 -16.07 -2.33 25.00
N ASN A 187 -17.33 -1.95 24.79
CA ASN A 187 -17.95 -0.84 25.48
C ASN A 187 -18.42 -1.26 26.89
N PRO A 188 -18.36 -0.37 27.89
CA PRO A 188 -18.93 -0.65 29.21
C PRO A 188 -20.46 -0.76 29.15
N ASP A 189 -21.07 -1.40 30.15
CA ASP A 189 -22.53 -1.66 30.16
C ASP A 189 -23.41 -0.38 30.23
N ASP A 190 -22.84 0.75 30.66
CA ASP A 190 -23.56 2.02 30.87
C ASP A 190 -23.39 3.03 29.72
N VAL A 191 -22.99 2.57 28.53
CA VAL A 191 -22.95 3.41 27.33
C VAL A 191 -24.32 3.98 26.96
N ILE A 192 -24.31 5.24 26.53
CA ILE A 192 -25.50 5.92 26.04
C ILE A 192 -25.51 5.80 24.52
N GLU A 193 -26.42 4.98 24.02
CA GLU A 193 -26.64 4.81 22.57
C GLU A 193 -27.29 6.04 21.95
N ASN A 194 -26.88 6.38 20.73
CA ASN A 194 -27.55 7.39 19.93
C ASN A 194 -28.76 6.76 19.22
N PRO A 195 -30.02 7.06 19.59
CA PRO A 195 -31.20 6.44 18.97
C PRO A 195 -31.41 6.87 17.50
N LEU A 196 -30.66 7.88 17.05
CA LEU A 196 -30.72 8.43 15.70
C LEU A 196 -29.62 7.90 14.79
N GLU A 197 -28.66 7.12 15.28
CA GLU A 197 -27.60 6.61 14.43
C GLU A 197 -27.11 5.24 14.90
N THR A 198 -26.95 4.32 13.96
CA THR A 198 -26.22 3.06 14.16
C THR A 198 -25.07 2.99 13.19
N GLN A 199 -23.95 2.43 13.63
CA GLN A 199 -22.78 2.17 12.80
C GLN A 199 -22.27 0.77 13.15
N GLU A 200 -22.26 -0.12 12.18
CA GLU A 200 -21.90 -1.53 12.33
C GLU A 200 -20.86 -1.92 11.29
N TYR A 201 -20.03 -2.90 11.61
CA TYR A 201 -19.06 -3.44 10.67
C TYR A 201 -18.93 -4.96 10.76
N ALA A 202 -18.43 -5.55 9.67
CA ALA A 202 -17.96 -6.93 9.61
C ALA A 202 -16.67 -7.01 8.80
N ILE A 203 -15.59 -7.48 9.42
CA ILE A 203 -14.31 -7.79 8.76
C ILE A 203 -14.29 -9.31 8.54
N THR A 204 -14.13 -9.74 7.30
CA THR A 204 -13.96 -11.14 6.91
C THR A 204 -12.55 -11.33 6.35
N ILE A 205 -11.84 -12.30 6.88
CA ILE A 205 -10.45 -12.63 6.50
C ILE A 205 -10.45 -14.07 6.00
N ASP A 206 -10.04 -14.26 4.75
CA ASP A 206 -9.81 -15.56 4.14
C ASP A 206 -8.30 -15.82 4.10
N PHE A 207 -7.90 -16.91 4.73
CA PHE A 207 -6.50 -17.35 4.78
C PHE A 207 -6.25 -18.48 3.78
N LYS A 208 -4.97 -18.72 3.46
CA LYS A 208 -4.55 -19.77 2.53
C LYS A 208 -4.81 -21.18 3.09
N LYS A 209 -4.53 -21.41 4.38
CA LYS A 209 -4.61 -22.73 5.02
C LYS A 209 -5.75 -22.80 6.04
N GLY A 210 -5.92 -21.73 6.80
CA GLY A 210 -6.77 -21.61 7.97
C GLY A 210 -8.24 -21.43 7.63
N LEU A 211 -9.06 -21.51 8.67
CA LEU A 211 -10.48 -21.20 8.55
C LEU A 211 -10.68 -19.70 8.38
N ARG A 212 -11.69 -19.33 7.59
CA ARG A 212 -12.21 -17.97 7.53
C ARG A 212 -12.43 -17.42 8.94
N ARG A 213 -11.92 -16.22 9.19
CA ARG A 213 -12.17 -15.45 10.41
C ARG A 213 -13.17 -14.33 10.10
N VAL A 214 -14.13 -14.12 11.00
CA VAL A 214 -15.11 -13.03 10.91
C VAL A 214 -15.13 -12.27 12.23
N ILE A 215 -14.98 -10.96 12.15
CA ILE A 215 -14.97 -10.03 13.28
C ILE A 215 -16.07 -9.02 13.05
N GLN A 216 -16.94 -8.78 14.03
CA GLN A 216 -18.10 -7.92 13.89
C GLN A 216 -18.30 -7.09 15.15
N GLY A 217 -18.85 -5.90 14.99
CA GLY A 217 -19.13 -5.01 16.11
C GLY A 217 -19.74 -3.69 15.66
N THR A 218 -19.91 -2.80 16.62
CA THR A 218 -20.23 -1.40 16.35
C THR A 218 -18.98 -0.65 15.90
N TYR A 219 -19.12 0.30 14.98
CA TYR A 219 -17.99 1.06 14.46
C TYR A 219 -17.66 2.25 15.38
N ASP A 220 -17.10 1.93 16.53
CA ASP A 220 -16.59 2.89 17.50
C ASP A 220 -15.26 2.41 18.07
N LYS A 221 -14.53 3.33 18.71
CA LYS A 221 -13.15 3.11 19.14
C LYS A 221 -12.96 1.85 20.00
N LYS A 222 -13.93 1.50 20.86
CA LYS A 222 -13.79 0.38 21.81
C LYS A 222 -14.28 -0.94 21.23
N ALA A 223 -15.13 -0.90 20.19
CA ALA A 223 -15.67 -2.08 19.53
C ALA A 223 -14.90 -2.48 18.25
N LEU A 224 -13.91 -1.68 17.83
CA LEU A 224 -12.94 -2.04 16.81
C LEU A 224 -11.84 -2.93 17.40
N PRO A 225 -11.28 -3.88 16.61
CA PRO A 225 -10.15 -4.68 17.07
C PRO A 225 -8.90 -3.82 17.24
N GLU A 226 -8.01 -4.24 18.14
CA GLU A 226 -6.63 -3.75 18.21
C GLU A 226 -5.99 -3.71 16.81
N ALA A 227 -5.17 -2.69 16.54
CA ALA A 227 -4.48 -2.46 15.27
C ALA A 227 -5.37 -2.23 14.03
N TRP A 228 -6.69 -2.05 14.19
CA TRP A 228 -7.55 -1.55 13.10
C TRP A 228 -7.06 -0.23 12.47
N GLY A 229 -6.49 0.66 13.29
CA GLY A 229 -5.94 1.94 12.81
C GLY A 229 -4.80 1.73 11.81
N ASP A 230 -3.87 0.83 12.13
CA ASP A 230 -2.71 0.52 11.28
C ASP A 230 -3.15 -0.05 9.92
N PHE A 231 -4.17 -0.94 9.93
CA PHE A 231 -4.81 -1.42 8.71
C PHE A 231 -5.40 -0.29 7.86
N ALA A 232 -6.21 0.56 8.51
CA ALA A 232 -6.94 1.63 7.84
C ALA A 232 -5.99 2.66 7.23
N ASP A 233 -4.91 3.01 7.94
CA ASP A 233 -3.88 3.94 7.47
C ASP A 233 -3.10 3.35 6.28
N ALA A 234 -2.71 2.07 6.34
CA ALA A 234 -2.02 1.41 5.21
C ALA A 234 -2.90 1.38 3.93
N VAL A 235 -4.18 1.05 4.07
CA VAL A 235 -5.14 1.09 2.95
C VAL A 235 -5.36 2.52 2.44
N TRP A 236 -5.48 3.48 3.35
CA TRP A 236 -5.66 4.89 3.03
C TRP A 236 -4.48 5.42 2.22
N ASP A 237 -3.26 5.18 2.69
CA ASP A 237 -2.03 5.59 2.02
C ASP A 237 -1.91 4.96 0.63
N PHE A 238 -2.24 3.67 0.50
CA PHE A 238 -2.29 2.98 -0.79
C PHE A 238 -3.24 3.68 -1.77
N ILE A 239 -4.45 4.04 -1.34
CA ILE A 239 -5.44 4.76 -2.16
C ILE A 239 -4.95 6.17 -2.51
N CYS A 240 -4.45 6.91 -1.51
CA CYS A 240 -4.03 8.30 -1.66
C CYS A 240 -2.82 8.45 -2.57
N PHE A 241 -1.91 7.48 -2.58
CA PHE A 241 -0.74 7.49 -3.47
C PHE A 241 -1.13 7.61 -4.95
N TYR A 242 -2.22 6.96 -5.38
CA TYR A 242 -2.71 7.03 -6.76
C TYR A 242 -3.69 8.19 -6.99
N GLY A 243 -4.38 8.64 -5.93
CA GLY A 243 -5.26 9.80 -5.97
C GLY A 243 -6.40 9.69 -6.99
N PHE A 244 -6.77 10.84 -7.57
CA PHE A 244 -7.90 10.96 -8.53
C PHE A 244 -7.45 11.10 -9.99
N GLY A 245 -6.14 11.01 -10.26
CA GLY A 245 -5.56 11.29 -11.58
C GLY A 245 -5.55 12.78 -11.95
N GLU A 246 -4.93 13.10 -13.10
CA GLU A 246 -4.64 14.48 -13.52
C GLU A 246 -5.63 15.08 -14.54
N ILE A 247 -6.53 14.28 -15.12
CA ILE A 247 -7.40 14.74 -16.23
C ILE A 247 -8.35 15.88 -15.81
N LEU A 248 -8.75 15.90 -14.53
CA LEU A 248 -9.60 16.94 -13.96
C LEU A 248 -8.79 18.02 -13.23
N ASP A 249 -7.46 17.90 -13.19
CA ASP A 249 -6.59 18.89 -12.58
C ASP A 249 -6.38 20.06 -13.54
N GLN A 250 -6.90 21.23 -13.16
CA GLN A 250 -6.73 22.47 -13.91
C GLN A 250 -5.25 22.85 -14.06
N SER A 251 -4.41 22.48 -13.10
CA SER A 251 -2.97 22.68 -13.19
C SER A 251 -2.37 21.95 -14.39
N VAL A 252 -3.01 20.89 -14.88
CA VAL A 252 -2.57 20.06 -16.01
C VAL A 252 -3.31 20.41 -17.30
N TYR A 253 -4.64 20.30 -17.36
CA TYR A 253 -5.37 20.59 -18.61
C TYR A 253 -5.39 22.08 -18.97
N GLY A 254 -5.19 22.96 -17.98
CA GLY A 254 -5.07 24.40 -18.18
C GLY A 254 -3.73 24.84 -18.75
N LYS A 255 -2.71 23.96 -18.82
CA LYS A 255 -1.39 24.30 -19.36
C LYS A 255 -1.49 24.61 -20.84
N VAL A 256 -1.15 25.84 -21.21
CA VAL A 256 -1.01 26.26 -22.61
C VAL A 256 0.32 25.75 -23.15
N LYS A 257 0.34 25.17 -24.36
CA LYS A 257 1.60 24.81 -25.01
C LYS A 257 2.31 26.07 -25.50
N ARG A 258 3.53 26.31 -25.00
CA ARG A 258 4.41 27.39 -25.46
C ARG A 258 4.70 27.28 -26.96
N ARG A 259 4.63 28.38 -27.69
CA ARG A 259 5.16 28.50 -29.07
C ARG A 259 6.63 28.90 -29.02
N LYS A 260 7.39 28.56 -30.06
CA LYS A 260 8.84 28.86 -30.14
C LYS A 260 9.22 30.33 -29.89
N GLN A 261 8.31 31.25 -30.16
CA GLN A 261 8.54 32.70 -30.03
C GLN A 261 7.96 33.29 -28.75
N ASP A 262 7.22 32.50 -27.95
CA ASP A 262 6.64 32.99 -26.71
C ASP A 262 7.72 33.15 -25.64
N TYR A 263 7.58 34.15 -24.78
CA TYR A 263 8.38 34.35 -23.57
C TYR A 263 7.77 33.58 -22.40
N ILE A 264 8.62 33.00 -21.55
CA ILE A 264 8.18 32.37 -20.29
C ILE A 264 8.14 33.44 -19.21
N TYR A 265 6.97 33.71 -18.66
CA TYR A 265 6.80 34.56 -17.49
C TYR A 265 6.47 33.69 -16.27
N CYS A 266 7.36 33.71 -15.29
CA CYS A 266 7.19 33.05 -14.00
C CYS A 266 6.75 34.09 -12.97
N SER A 267 5.60 33.87 -12.35
CA SER A 267 5.20 34.61 -11.15
C SER A 267 5.81 33.90 -9.94
N VAL A 268 6.60 34.64 -9.14
CA VAL A 268 7.29 34.09 -7.97
C VAL A 268 6.86 34.79 -6.69
N GLU A 269 6.79 34.03 -5.60
CA GLU A 269 6.53 34.52 -4.24
C GLU A 269 7.77 34.31 -3.36
N PHE A 270 8.03 35.27 -2.48
CA PHE A 270 9.12 35.19 -1.51
C PHE A 270 8.56 34.72 -0.17
N ASP A 271 9.38 34.07 0.65
CA ASP A 271 9.01 33.73 2.02
C ASP A 271 8.46 34.96 2.77
N GLU A 272 7.33 34.78 3.46
CA GLU A 272 6.55 35.81 4.15
C GLU A 272 5.83 36.85 3.26
N GLY A 273 5.88 36.72 1.92
CA GLY A 273 5.26 37.64 0.98
C GLY A 273 3.85 37.21 0.53
N TYR A 274 2.85 38.11 0.67
CA TYR A 274 1.50 37.91 0.11
C TYR A 274 1.34 38.38 -1.35
N LYS A 275 2.44 38.69 -2.04
CA LYS A 275 2.43 39.23 -3.40
C LYS A 275 3.42 38.48 -4.26
N SER A 276 2.98 38.14 -5.46
CA SER A 276 3.82 37.57 -6.49
C SER A 276 4.34 38.61 -7.48
N TYR A 277 5.51 38.33 -8.07
CA TYR A 277 6.20 39.19 -9.01
C TYR A 277 6.61 38.41 -10.26
N TYR A 278 6.45 39.02 -11.42
CA TYR A 278 6.85 38.39 -12.69
C TYR A 278 8.34 38.53 -12.96
N TYR A 279 8.94 37.42 -13.37
CA TYR A 279 10.28 37.32 -13.96
C TYR A 279 10.22 36.55 -15.28
N ILE A 280 11.16 36.82 -16.17
CA ILE A 280 11.33 36.05 -17.40
C ILE A 280 12.21 34.83 -17.12
N ALA A 281 11.82 33.66 -17.61
CA ALA A 281 12.65 32.47 -17.61
C ALA A 281 13.18 32.18 -19.02
N ASP A 282 14.48 31.89 -19.11
CA ASP A 282 15.11 31.37 -20.32
C ASP A 282 15.22 29.83 -20.30
N ASP A 283 14.92 29.22 -19.16
CA ASP A 283 14.95 27.79 -18.89
C ASP A 283 13.52 27.24 -18.83
N ASP A 284 13.20 26.30 -19.74
CA ASP A 284 11.88 25.67 -19.85
C ASP A 284 11.70 24.46 -18.91
N SER A 285 12.71 24.11 -18.13
CA SER A 285 12.64 23.07 -17.09
C SER A 285 12.08 23.56 -15.76
N ILE A 286 11.88 24.87 -15.59
CA ILE A 286 11.27 25.47 -14.40
C ILE A 286 9.78 25.14 -14.36
N ASN A 287 9.31 24.60 -13.24
CA ASN A 287 7.93 24.24 -12.97
C ASN A 287 7.35 25.03 -11.78
N VAL A 288 6.02 25.08 -11.70
CA VAL A 288 5.34 25.58 -10.49
C VAL A 288 5.73 24.72 -9.29
N GLY A 289 6.04 25.35 -8.15
CA GLY A 289 6.59 24.73 -6.94
C GLY A 289 8.13 24.71 -6.89
N ASP A 290 8.81 24.99 -8.00
CA ASP A 290 10.27 25.10 -7.98
C ASP A 290 10.73 26.37 -7.26
N HIS A 291 11.82 26.25 -6.51
CA HIS A 291 12.52 27.40 -5.95
C HIS A 291 13.57 27.89 -6.94
N VAL A 292 13.65 29.22 -7.12
CA VAL A 292 14.53 29.87 -8.08
C VAL A 292 15.28 31.03 -7.45
N ILE A 293 16.48 31.32 -7.96
CA ILE A 293 17.25 32.51 -7.57
C ILE A 293 16.91 33.65 -8.53
N VAL A 294 16.45 34.76 -7.96
CA VAL A 294 16.05 35.96 -8.69
C VAL A 294 16.77 37.22 -8.18
N PRO A 295 17.04 38.20 -9.04
CA PRO A 295 17.63 39.47 -8.64
C PRO A 295 16.57 40.45 -8.12
N VAL A 296 16.67 40.86 -6.85
CA VAL A 296 15.72 41.76 -6.18
C VAL A 296 16.33 43.15 -6.00
N GLY A 297 15.48 44.18 -5.92
CA GLY A 297 15.92 45.55 -5.64
C GLY A 297 16.69 46.24 -6.79
N LYS A 298 17.23 47.43 -6.53
CA LYS A 298 18.05 48.18 -7.51
C LYS A 298 19.50 47.70 -7.57
N ASP A 299 19.96 47.09 -6.50
CA ASP A 299 21.28 46.51 -6.31
C ASP A 299 21.40 45.10 -6.89
N ASN A 300 20.29 44.49 -7.32
CA ASN A 300 20.22 43.13 -7.85
C ASN A 300 20.80 42.09 -6.88
N HIS A 301 20.54 42.24 -5.59
CA HIS A 301 20.88 41.18 -4.64
C HIS A 301 20.06 39.92 -4.96
N HIS A 302 20.66 38.76 -4.76
CA HIS A 302 20.02 37.49 -5.07
C HIS A 302 19.12 37.05 -3.92
N SER A 303 17.96 36.51 -4.25
CA SER A 303 17.03 35.95 -3.26
C SER A 303 16.34 34.72 -3.83
N ILE A 304 15.98 33.80 -2.94
CA ILE A 304 15.21 32.60 -3.27
C ILE A 304 13.73 32.98 -3.30
N ALA A 305 13.01 32.51 -4.31
CA ALA A 305 11.57 32.65 -4.44
C ALA A 305 10.96 31.36 -5.00
N GLU A 306 9.74 31.04 -4.60
CA GLU A 306 8.97 29.90 -5.12
C GLU A 306 8.18 30.32 -6.36
N VAL A 307 8.22 29.52 -7.41
CA VAL A 307 7.43 29.74 -8.62
C VAL A 307 5.98 29.30 -8.37
N VAL A 308 5.05 30.25 -8.32
CA VAL A 308 3.63 29.97 -8.05
C VAL A 308 2.77 29.90 -9.32
N LYS A 309 3.26 30.44 -10.45
CA LYS A 309 2.55 30.43 -11.73
C LYS A 309 3.51 30.56 -12.92
N ILE A 310 3.23 29.86 -14.01
CA ILE A 310 3.96 30.00 -15.28
C ILE A 310 2.96 30.30 -16.40
N GLU A 311 3.26 31.30 -17.20
CA GLU A 311 2.48 31.70 -18.36
C GLU A 311 3.40 31.95 -19.57
N PHE A 312 2.83 31.76 -20.76
CA PHE A 312 3.51 31.98 -22.03
C PHE A 312 2.85 33.12 -22.77
N PHE A 313 3.64 34.10 -23.18
CA PHE A 313 3.15 35.29 -23.88
C PHE A 313 3.91 35.51 -25.17
N SER A 314 3.20 35.91 -26.23
CA SER A 314 3.83 36.51 -27.40
C SER A 314 4.49 37.84 -27.01
N GLU A 315 5.40 38.38 -27.84
CA GLU A 315 6.05 39.68 -27.57
C GLU A 315 5.03 40.82 -27.37
N GLU A 316 3.91 40.78 -28.08
CA GLU A 316 2.86 41.81 -28.05
C GLU A 316 1.93 41.70 -26.82
N ASP A 317 1.86 40.52 -26.19
CA ASP A 317 0.92 40.21 -25.11
C ASP A 317 1.60 40.14 -23.72
N VAL A 318 2.89 40.45 -23.61
CA VAL A 318 3.62 40.34 -22.34
C VAL A 318 3.00 41.19 -21.22
N PRO A 319 2.88 40.66 -19.99
CA PRO A 319 2.23 41.38 -18.88
C PRO A 319 3.05 42.56 -18.37
N LEU A 320 4.37 42.54 -18.61
CA LEU A 320 5.31 43.60 -18.33
C LEU A 320 6.29 43.75 -19.50
N PRO A 321 6.82 44.94 -19.78
CA PRO A 321 7.80 45.12 -20.84
C PRO A 321 9.06 44.27 -20.65
N LEU A 322 9.56 43.66 -21.73
CA LEU A 322 10.74 42.78 -21.70
C LEU A 322 11.99 43.48 -21.16
N ASP A 323 12.19 44.76 -21.48
CA ASP A 323 13.33 45.58 -21.05
C ASP A 323 13.28 45.96 -19.56
N LYS A 324 12.12 45.82 -18.93
CA LYS A 324 11.89 46.18 -17.51
C LYS A 324 11.72 44.96 -16.61
N THR A 325 11.48 43.80 -17.20
CA THR A 325 11.28 42.56 -16.46
C THR A 325 12.62 41.88 -16.29
N LYS A 326 12.95 41.53 -15.05
CA LYS A 326 14.20 40.83 -14.76
C LYS A 326 14.09 39.35 -15.10
N HIS A 327 15.23 38.70 -15.32
CA HIS A 327 15.30 37.28 -15.60
C HIS A 327 15.57 36.47 -14.33
N ILE A 328 15.02 35.26 -14.27
CA ILE A 328 15.44 34.24 -13.32
C ILE A 328 16.89 33.87 -13.63
N ILE A 329 17.73 33.79 -12.60
CA ILE A 329 19.16 33.49 -12.75
C ILE A 329 19.35 31.99 -12.99
N ARG A 330 18.72 31.16 -12.14
CA ARG A 330 18.70 29.70 -12.22
C ARG A 330 17.70 29.11 -11.24
N LYS A 331 17.37 27.84 -11.43
CA LYS A 331 16.72 26.99 -10.42
C LYS A 331 17.65 26.75 -9.22
N CYS A 332 17.09 26.65 -8.03
CA CYS A 332 17.81 26.27 -6.82
C CYS A 332 18.28 24.82 -6.90
N THR A 333 19.34 24.53 -6.18
CA THR A 333 19.91 23.21 -5.91
C THR A 333 19.92 22.96 -4.41
N ASP A 334 20.15 21.72 -3.99
CA ASP A 334 20.16 21.36 -2.56
C ASP A 334 21.16 22.21 -1.75
N ASP A 335 22.28 22.63 -2.37
CA ASP A 335 23.30 23.49 -1.75
C ASP A 335 22.82 24.93 -1.44
N ASP A 336 21.68 25.35 -2.00
CA ASP A 336 21.12 26.69 -1.79
C ASP A 336 20.23 26.80 -0.55
N PHE A 337 19.89 25.66 0.06
CA PHE A 337 19.11 25.61 1.28
C PHE A 337 20.06 25.36 2.46
N ASP A 338 19.87 26.10 3.55
CA ASP A 338 20.61 25.83 4.77
C ASP A 338 20.33 24.38 5.22
N PRO A 339 21.35 23.62 5.65
CA PRO A 339 21.15 22.26 6.14
C PRO A 339 20.14 22.28 7.30
N PRO A 340 19.25 21.28 7.40
CA PRO A 340 18.23 21.26 8.44
C PRO A 340 18.91 21.36 9.81
N GLU A 341 18.45 22.31 10.64
CA GLU A 341 18.85 22.36 12.03
C GLU A 341 18.50 21.02 12.68
N VAL A 342 19.53 20.26 13.06
CA VAL A 342 19.37 19.03 13.85
C VAL A 342 18.77 19.44 15.19
N LYS A 343 17.46 19.22 15.36
CA LYS A 343 16.76 19.37 16.63
C LYS A 343 16.68 18.06 17.38
#